data_AF-A0A2W5D4L1-F1
#
_entry.id   AF-A0A2W5D4L1-F1
#
_cell.length_a   1.000
_cell.length_b   1.000
_cell.length_c   1.000
_cell.angle_alpha   90.00
_cell.angle_beta   90.00
_cell.angle_gamma   90.00
#
_symmetry.space_group_name_H-M   'P 1'
#
loop_
_entity.id
_entity.type
_entity.pdbx_description
1 polymer ?
#
loop_
_entity_poly.entity_id
_entity_poly.type
_entity_poly.pdbx_seq_one_letter_code
_entity_poly.pdbx_strand_id
1 'polypeptide(L)'
;MSRRMYVISGLRGGKRLLPLFLYAQANGWTIARTNGGHLRFTKPGRPIIHTSSTPSDCHAVANAVAMLARADRFTVMEVPGRGRH
;
A
#
# COMPACT_ATOMS: atom_id res chain seq x y z
N MET A 1 -17.09 -12.39 -6.76
CA MET A 1 -17.25 -11.52 -5.58
C MET A 1 -16.06 -10.56 -5.49
N SER A 2 -16.27 -9.26 -5.73
CA SER A 2 -15.22 -8.25 -5.54
C SER A 2 -15.04 -7.98 -4.04
N ARG A 3 -13.83 -8.24 -3.55
CA ARG A 3 -13.50 -8.13 -2.13
C ARG A 3 -13.01 -6.71 -1.88
N ARG A 4 -13.54 -6.05 -0.85
CA ARG A 4 -13.30 -4.62 -0.57
C ARG A 4 -12.11 -4.47 0.36
N MET A 5 -11.24 -3.51 0.07
CA MET A 5 -10.12 -3.14 0.94
C MET A 5 -10.30 -1.69 1.40
N TYR A 6 -10.23 -1.48 2.71
CA TYR A 6 -10.30 -0.16 3.31
C TYR A 6 -8.88 0.36 3.56
N VAL A 7 -8.57 1.53 3.03
CA VAL A 7 -7.26 2.18 3.19
C VAL A 7 -7.48 3.48 3.95
N ILE A 8 -6.84 3.61 5.11
CA ILE A 8 -6.84 4.86 5.88
C ILE A 8 -5.81 5.79 5.23
N SER A 9 -6.28 6.76 4.45
CA SER A 9 -5.43 7.83 3.90
C SER A 9 -5.29 8.97 4.92
N GLY A 10 -4.15 9.68 4.92
CA GLY A 10 -3.96 10.88 5.73
C GLY A 10 -3.28 10.73 7.10
N LEU A 11 -2.70 9.57 7.44
CA LEU A 11 -1.90 9.43 8.68
C LEU A 11 -0.67 10.37 8.63
N ARG A 12 -0.64 11.39 9.50
CA ARG A 12 0.53 12.25 9.73
C ARG A 12 1.48 11.57 10.72
N GLY A 13 2.78 11.67 10.43
CA GLY A 13 3.87 11.14 11.26
C GLY A 13 4.12 9.65 11.06
N GLY A 14 5.33 9.28 10.61
CA GLY A 14 6.02 7.97 10.70
C GLY A 14 5.34 6.67 10.20
N LYS A 15 4.03 6.52 10.34
CA LYS A 15 3.24 5.30 10.14
C LYS A 15 2.63 5.21 8.75
N ARG A 16 3.08 6.03 7.80
CA ARG A 16 2.53 6.10 6.43
C ARG A 16 2.72 4.81 5.64
N LEU A 17 3.77 4.04 5.89
CA LEU A 17 4.00 2.76 5.21
C LEU A 17 3.23 1.59 5.84
N LEU A 18 2.68 1.75 7.05
CA LEU A 18 2.01 0.66 7.77
C LEU A 18 0.86 0.02 6.95
N PRO A 19 0.00 0.77 6.24
CA PRO A 19 -1.04 0.18 5.40
C PRO A 19 -0.49 -0.74 4.30
N LEU A 20 0.68 -0.43 3.71
CA LEU A 20 1.32 -1.26 2.70
C LEU A 20 1.80 -2.59 3.30
N PHE A 21 2.44 -2.55 4.47
CA PHE A 21 2.91 -3.75 5.16
C PHE A 21 1.73 -4.65 5.57
N LEU A 22 0.69 -4.08 6.16
CA LEU A 22 -0.51 -4.82 6.57
C LEU A 22 -1.22 -5.46 5.36
N TYR A 23 -1.38 -4.71 4.27
CA TYR A 23 -1.98 -5.26 3.05
C TYR A 23 -1.18 -6.43 2.50
N ALA A 24 0.14 -6.26 2.40
CA ALA A 24 1.00 -7.27 1.83
C ALA A 24 0.99 -8.55 2.65
N GLN A 25 1.07 -8.44 3.99
CA GLN A 25 0.95 -9.58 4.89
C GLN A 25 -0.40 -10.29 4.74
N ALA A 26 -1.52 -9.54 4.72
CA ALA A 26 -2.85 -10.11 4.63
C ALA A 26 -3.16 -10.78 3.28
N ASN A 27 -2.51 -10.33 2.19
CA ASN A 27 -2.79 -10.77 0.83
C ASN A 27 -1.66 -11.61 0.20
N GLY A 28 -0.67 -12.01 1.00
CA GLY A 28 0.42 -12.88 0.55
C GLY A 28 1.39 -12.21 -0.44
N TRP A 29 1.57 -10.90 -0.34
CA TRP A 29 2.64 -10.21 -1.06
C TRP A 29 3.94 -10.28 -0.27
N THR A 30 5.03 -10.58 -0.96
CA THR A 30 6.38 -10.51 -0.43
C THR A 30 6.95 -9.12 -0.64
N ILE A 31 7.53 -8.54 0.42
CA ILE A 31 8.09 -7.19 0.41
C ILE A 31 9.62 -7.29 0.49
N ALA A 32 10.32 -6.59 -0.38
CA ALA A 32 11.77 -6.45 -0.36
C ALA A 32 12.15 -4.98 -0.51
N ARG A 33 13.28 -4.56 0.06
CA ARG A 33 13.89 -3.27 -0.27
C ARG A 33 14.81 -3.45 -1.48
N THR A 34 14.73 -2.51 -2.43
CA THR A 34 15.70 -2.42 -3.53
C THR A 34 16.96 -1.69 -3.05
N ASN A 35 18.07 -1.85 -3.77
CA ASN A 35 19.33 -1.16 -3.47
C ASN A 35 19.20 0.38 -3.45
N GLY A 36 18.21 0.93 -4.17
CA GLY A 36 17.90 2.36 -4.18
C GLY A 36 16.96 2.83 -3.04
N GLY A 37 16.61 1.94 -2.09
CA GLY A 37 15.75 2.28 -0.96
C GLY A 37 14.24 2.28 -1.26
N HIS A 38 13.82 1.84 -2.45
CA HIS A 38 12.41 1.63 -2.76
C HIS A 38 11.92 0.29 -2.21
N LEU A 39 10.61 0.18 -1.97
CA LEU A 39 9.95 -1.09 -1.65
C LEU A 39 9.53 -1.77 -2.95
N ARG A 40 9.79 -3.07 -3.04
CA ARG A 40 9.38 -3.97 -4.12
C ARG A 40 8.41 -4.99 -3.54
N PHE A 41 7.25 -5.09 -4.17
CA PHE A 41 6.20 -6.05 -3.83
C PHE A 41 6.11 -7.11 -4.93
N THR A 42 6.13 -8.37 -4.52
CA THR A 42 6.04 -9.51 -5.44
C THR A 42 5.01 -10.51 -4.96
N LYS A 43 4.30 -11.13 -5.90
CA LYS A 43 3.33 -12.19 -5.61
C LYS A 43 3.23 -13.13 -6.81
N PRO A 44 3.19 -14.45 -6.61
CA PRO A 44 3.09 -15.41 -7.71
C PRO A 44 1.89 -15.12 -8.64
N GLY A 45 2.15 -15.02 -9.94
CA GLY A 45 1.14 -14.76 -10.96
C GLY A 45 0.61 -13.32 -11.00
N ARG A 46 1.25 -12.36 -10.31
CA ARG A 46 0.89 -10.93 -10.33
C ARG A 46 2.10 -10.10 -10.78
N PRO A 47 1.88 -8.91 -11.37
CA PRO A 47 2.96 -8.01 -11.72
C PRO A 47 3.71 -7.52 -10.47
N ILE A 48 5.00 -7.25 -10.64
CA ILE A 48 5.85 -6.67 -9.61
C ILE A 48 5.51 -5.19 -9.46
N ILE A 49 5.36 -4.71 -8.23
CA ILE A 49 5.04 -3.31 -7.93
C ILE A 49 6.19 -2.68 -7.15
N HIS A 50 6.65 -1.51 -7.59
CA HIS A 50 7.69 -0.72 -6.94
C HIS A 50 7.09 0.56 -6.35
N THR A 51 7.52 0.96 -5.16
CA THR A 51 7.08 2.21 -4.53
C THR A 51 8.19 2.83 -3.68
N SER A 52 8.14 4.14 -3.51
CA SER A 52 9.09 4.83 -2.64
C SER A 52 8.89 4.46 -1.16
N SER A 53 10.00 4.24 -0.46
CA SER A 53 10.00 4.08 1.00
C SER A 53 10.04 5.43 1.73
N THR A 54 10.02 6.56 1.03
CA THR A 54 10.13 7.89 1.65
C THR A 54 8.78 8.31 2.25
N PRO A 55 8.71 8.56 3.57
CA PRO A 55 7.46 8.91 4.24
C PRO A 55 6.89 10.28 3.82
N SER A 56 7.67 11.14 3.19
CA SER A 56 7.22 12.45 2.69
C SER A 56 6.25 12.36 1.51
N ASP A 57 6.32 11.28 0.73
CA ASP A 57 5.50 11.09 -0.47
C ASP A 57 4.21 10.32 -0.15
N CYS A 58 3.22 11.04 0.39
CA CYS A 58 1.93 10.47 0.74
C CYS A 58 1.18 9.93 -0.50
N HIS A 59 1.40 10.51 -1.68
CA HIS A 59 0.76 10.07 -2.92
C HIS A 59 1.37 8.76 -3.42
N ALA A 60 2.68 8.55 -3.30
CA ALA A 60 3.33 7.30 -3.68
C ALA A 60 2.83 6.10 -2.85
N VAL A 61 2.60 6.29 -1.55
CA VAL A 61 2.04 5.24 -0.69
C VAL A 61 0.61 4.91 -1.10
N ALA A 62 -0.25 5.91 -1.23
CA ALA A 62 -1.65 5.71 -1.62
C ALA A 62 -1.77 5.04 -3.00
N ASN A 63 -0.97 5.49 -3.97
CA ASN A 63 -0.92 4.91 -5.30
C ASN A 63 -0.43 3.45 -5.25
N ALA A 64 0.60 3.13 -4.46
CA ALA A 64 1.08 1.77 -4.31
C ALA A 64 0.02 0.82 -3.73
N VAL A 65 -0.76 1.27 -2.75
CA VAL A 65 -1.88 0.47 -2.22
C VAL A 65 -2.94 0.27 -3.32
N ALA A 66 -3.25 1.30 -4.10
CA ALA A 66 -4.18 1.18 -5.23
C ALA A 66 -3.68 0.22 -6.32
N MET A 67 -2.39 0.22 -6.63
CA MET A 67 -1.78 -0.73 -7.58
C MET A 67 -1.88 -2.17 -7.07
N LEU A 68 -1.57 -2.40 -5.79
CA LEU A 68 -1.66 -3.72 -5.16
C LEU A 68 -3.09 -4.26 -5.16
N ALA A 69 -4.06 -3.40 -4.80
CA ALA A 69 -5.47 -3.74 -4.82
C ALA A 69 -5.97 -4.06 -6.24
N ARG A 70 -5.57 -3.27 -7.26
CA ARG A 70 -5.91 -3.56 -8.66
C ARG A 70 -5.33 -4.91 -9.11
N ALA A 71 -4.09 -5.21 -8.75
CA ALA A 71 -3.46 -6.49 -9.06
C ALA A 71 -4.19 -7.69 -8.43
N ASP A 72 -4.81 -7.50 -7.25
CA ASP A 72 -5.65 -8.50 -6.59
C ASP A 72 -7.15 -8.40 -6.92
N ARG A 73 -7.54 -7.48 -7.82
CA ARG A 73 -8.94 -7.19 -8.20
C ARG A 73 -9.82 -6.74 -7.03
N PHE A 74 -9.23 -6.07 -6.04
CA PHE A 74 -9.97 -5.41 -4.98
C PHE A 74 -10.40 -4.01 -5.35
N THR A 75 -11.55 -3.61 -4.80
CA THR A 75 -11.98 -2.23 -4.81
C THR A 75 -11.41 -1.53 -3.59
N VAL A 76 -10.53 -0.55 -3.81
CA VAL A 76 -10.03 0.33 -2.75
C VAL A 76 -11.11 1.31 -2.37
N MET A 77 -11.47 1.33 -1.09
CA MET A 77 -12.29 2.35 -0.48
C MET A 77 -11.39 3.19 0.42
N GLU A 78 -11.17 4.45 0.06
CA GLU A 78 -10.49 5.39 0.95
C GLU A 78 -11.42 5.73 2.11
N VAL A 79 -10.94 5.47 3.33
CA VAL A 79 -11.59 5.94 4.54
C VAL A 79 -10.77 7.15 4.99
N PRO A 80 -11.34 8.37 4.99
CA PRO A 80 -10.63 9.54 5.50
C PRO A 80 -10.18 9.25 6.93
N GLY A 81 -8.87 9.31 7.20
CA GLY A 81 -8.35 9.19 8.54
C GLY A 81 -9.04 10.24 9.41
N ARG A 82 -9.77 9.79 10.44
CA ARG A 82 -10.53 10.63 11.36
C ARG A 82 -9.60 11.71 11.92
N GLY A 83 -9.62 12.90 11.33
CA GLY A 83 -8.94 14.07 11.85
C GLY A 83 -9.58 14.36 13.19
N ARG A 84 -8.84 14.13 14.28
CA ARG A 84 -9.24 14.71 15.57
C ARG A 84 -8.99 16.21 15.46
N HIS A 85 -10.07 16.97 15.56
CA HIS A 85 -10.05 18.40 15.87
C HIS A 85 -9.23 18.66 17.13
#